data_AF-A0A838ZS61-F1
#
_entry.id   AF-A0A838ZS61-F1
#
_cell.length_a   1.000
_cell.length_b   1.000
_cell.length_c   1.000
_cell.angle_alpha   90.00
_cell.angle_beta   90.00
_cell.angle_gamma   90.00
#
_symmetry.space_group_name_H-M   'P 1'
#
loop_
_entity.id
_entity.type
_entity.pdbx_description
1 polymer ?
#
loop_
_entity_poly.entity_id
_entity_poly.type
_entity_poly.pdbx_seq_one_letter_code
_entity_poly.pdbx_strand_id
1 'polypeptide(L)'
;MTIEPFGNIEYKKRDKEWFGLVDNICPDNKVELSISVDNIDQDLNEKIELVKKFAADYEVIVADLYDLAYKKYKDTEFEVTREEIEKMYFLTAVNLKADNRTWWLVLEPDFNVTSIYDHFLRFTMLDRKIIWANFDINTTA
;
A
#
# COMPACT_ATOMS: atom_id res chain seq x y z
N MET A 1 20.25 -1.00 6.24
CA MET A 1 19.83 -2.05 7.20
C MET A 1 19.19 -3.17 6.41
N THR A 2 19.37 -4.41 6.84
CA THR A 2 18.68 -5.58 6.25
C THR A 2 17.52 -5.95 7.17
N ILE A 3 16.32 -6.10 6.62
CA ILE A 3 15.17 -6.65 7.32
C ILE A 3 14.85 -7.99 6.67
N GLU A 4 15.05 -9.09 7.40
CA GLU A 4 14.66 -10.41 6.90
C GLU A 4 13.13 -10.63 7.07
N PRO A 5 12.42 -11.17 6.06
CA PRO A 5 12.89 -11.64 4.75
C PRO A 5 12.76 -10.61 3.61
N PHE A 6 12.54 -9.33 3.92
CA PHE A 6 12.17 -8.29 2.95
C PHE A 6 13.36 -7.75 2.12
N GLY A 7 14.57 -7.78 2.70
CA GLY A 7 15.79 -7.31 2.04
C GLY A 7 16.33 -6.00 2.63
N ASN A 8 16.97 -5.18 1.79
CA ASN A 8 17.72 -4.02 2.25
C ASN A 8 16.93 -2.72 2.16
N ILE A 9 17.02 -1.91 3.21
CA ILE A 9 16.48 -0.55 3.32
C ILE A 9 17.60 0.44 3.68
N GLU A 10 17.50 1.67 3.20
CA GLU A 10 18.45 2.76 3.44
C GLU A 10 17.77 3.93 4.15
N TYR A 11 18.48 4.54 5.09
CA TYR A 11 17.97 5.73 5.76
C TYR A 11 18.03 6.96 4.85
N LYS A 12 16.88 7.56 4.57
CA LYS A 12 16.72 8.80 3.83
C LYS A 12 16.59 9.96 4.83
N LYS A 13 17.71 10.63 5.11
CA LYS A 13 17.81 11.67 6.15
C LYS A 13 16.82 12.82 5.97
N ARG A 14 16.53 13.22 4.73
CA ARG A 14 15.60 14.33 4.42
C ARG A 14 14.18 14.01 4.90
N ASP A 15 13.75 12.79 4.62
CA ASP A 15 12.38 12.34 4.81
C ASP A 15 12.19 11.62 6.16
N LYS A 16 13.30 11.39 6.87
CA LYS A 16 13.37 10.67 8.15
C LYS A 16 12.69 9.30 8.08
N GLU A 17 13.06 8.55 7.06
CA GLU A 17 12.52 7.21 6.86
C GLU A 17 13.59 6.24 6.41
N TRP A 18 13.36 4.96 6.69
CA TRP A 18 14.09 3.88 6.05
C TRP A 18 13.32 3.41 4.82
N PHE A 19 13.98 3.44 3.67
CA PHE A 19 13.35 3.21 2.37
C PHE A 19 14.08 2.12 1.58
N GLY A 20 13.33 1.26 0.90
CA GLY A 20 13.90 0.31 -0.06
C GLY A 20 12.83 -0.39 -0.89
N LEU A 21 13.23 -0.92 -2.04
CA LEU A 21 12.43 -1.87 -2.80
C LEU A 21 12.62 -3.26 -2.18
N VAL A 22 11.55 -3.81 -1.63
CA VAL A 22 11.59 -5.06 -0.87
C VAL A 22 10.79 -6.16 -1.54
N ASP A 23 11.24 -7.39 -1.32
CA ASP A 23 10.53 -8.61 -1.69
C ASP A 23 9.58 -9.05 -0.56
N ASN A 24 8.73 -10.04 -0.79
CA ASN A 24 7.95 -10.75 0.24
C ASN A 24 6.89 -9.93 1.02
N ILE A 25 6.59 -8.67 0.64
CA ILE A 25 5.36 -7.97 1.07
C ILE A 25 4.19 -8.33 0.15
N CYS A 26 4.45 -8.37 -1.16
CA CYS A 26 3.54 -8.83 -2.20
C CYS A 26 4.16 -10.07 -2.86
N PRO A 27 3.37 -11.09 -3.23
CA PRO A 27 3.88 -12.29 -3.90
C PRO A 27 4.40 -12.03 -5.32
N ASP A 28 3.81 -11.08 -6.05
CA ASP A 28 3.98 -10.98 -7.50
C ASP A 28 4.93 -9.86 -7.94
N ASN A 29 5.23 -8.90 -7.07
CA ASN A 29 6.10 -7.76 -7.37
C ASN A 29 6.87 -7.27 -6.14
N LYS A 30 7.97 -6.55 -6.40
CA LYS A 30 8.66 -5.76 -5.38
C LYS A 30 7.80 -4.58 -4.97
N VAL A 31 7.84 -4.25 -3.68
CA VAL A 31 7.09 -3.13 -3.09
C VAL A 31 8.06 -2.09 -2.57
N GLU A 32 7.79 -0.81 -2.80
CA GLU A 32 8.46 0.28 -2.10
C GLU A 32 8.04 0.28 -0.63
N LEU A 33 8.94 -0.13 0.26
CA LEU A 33 8.74 -0.05 1.70
C LEU A 33 9.39 1.21 2.25
N SER A 34 8.60 1.99 2.97
CA SER A 34 9.09 3.12 3.77
C SER A 34 8.68 2.95 5.23
N ILE A 35 9.63 3.16 6.14
CA ILE A 35 9.40 3.13 7.59
C ILE A 35 9.81 4.48 8.16
N SER A 36 8.84 5.33 8.46
CA SER A 36 9.09 6.65 9.07
C SER A 36 9.55 6.52 10.52
N VAL A 37 10.55 7.33 10.87
CA VAL A 37 11.18 7.40 12.20
C VAL A 37 11.36 8.85 12.64
N ASP A 38 11.50 9.06 13.94
CA ASP A 38 11.78 10.39 14.50
C ASP A 38 13.23 10.81 14.25
N ASN A 39 14.14 9.83 14.29
CA ASN A 39 15.59 9.97 14.08
C ASN A 39 16.23 8.62 13.64
N ILE A 40 17.50 8.67 13.23
CA ILE A 40 18.25 7.51 12.69
C ILE A 40 18.50 6.40 13.73
N ASP A 41 18.57 6.74 15.01
CA ASP A 41 18.92 5.83 16.11
C ASP A 41 17.69 5.18 16.76
N GLN A 42 16.49 5.44 16.23
CA GLN A 42 15.25 4.84 16.74
C GLN A 42 15.26 3.31 16.58
N ASP A 43 14.85 2.60 17.64
CA ASP A 43 14.62 1.15 17.56
C ASP A 43 13.47 0.84 16.59
N LEU A 44 13.74 -0.04 15.63
CA LEU A 44 12.82 -0.45 14.58
C LEU A 44 12.13 -1.79 14.86
N ASN A 45 12.45 -2.49 15.95
CA ASN A 45 11.94 -3.84 16.20
C ASN A 45 10.41 -3.93 16.09
N GLU A 46 9.68 -3.04 16.77
CA GLU A 46 8.21 -3.00 16.70
C GLU A 46 7.72 -2.69 15.27
N LYS A 47 8.35 -1.74 14.58
CA LYS A 47 8.01 -1.35 13.21
C LYS A 47 8.24 -2.51 12.22
N ILE A 48 9.30 -3.28 12.41
CA ILE A 48 9.61 -4.48 11.61
C ILE A 48 8.55 -5.55 11.84
N GLU A 49 8.15 -5.80 13.08
CA GLU A 49 7.07 -6.76 13.38
C GLU A 49 5.72 -6.33 12.78
N LEU A 50 5.45 -5.03 12.76
CA LEU A 50 4.29 -4.47 12.08
C LEU A 50 4.33 -4.70 10.57
N VAL A 51 5.50 -4.56 9.92
CA VAL A 51 5.67 -4.90 8.49
C VAL A 51 5.49 -6.39 8.25
N LYS A 52 6.03 -7.26 9.11
CA LYS A 52 5.81 -8.71 9.02
C LYS A 52 4.34 -9.08 9.13
N LYS A 53 3.63 -8.48 10.07
CA LYS A 53 2.19 -8.67 10.21
C LYS A 53 1.43 -8.14 9.00
N PHE A 54 1.84 -7.01 8.44
CA PHE A 54 1.26 -6.50 7.20
C PHE A 54 1.41 -7.51 6.06
N ALA A 55 2.61 -8.04 5.84
CA ALA A 55 2.88 -9.03 4.79
C ALA A 55 2.09 -10.33 5.02
N ALA A 56 1.99 -10.81 6.27
CA ALA A 56 1.19 -12.00 6.59
C ALA A 56 -0.31 -11.82 6.31
N ASP A 57 -0.81 -10.61 6.47
CA ASP A 57 -2.22 -10.26 6.24
C ASP A 57 -2.45 -9.67 4.82
N TYR A 58 -1.46 -9.76 3.91
CA TYR A 58 -1.45 -9.11 2.60
C TYR A 58 -2.75 -9.36 1.81
N GLU A 59 -3.16 -10.63 1.67
CA GLU A 59 -4.31 -11.02 0.86
C GLU A 59 -5.60 -10.33 1.34
N VAL A 60 -5.79 -10.21 2.65
CA VAL A 60 -6.97 -9.58 3.25
C VAL A 60 -6.95 -8.07 3.00
N ILE A 61 -5.80 -7.43 3.22
CA ILE A 61 -5.67 -5.97 3.02
C ILE A 61 -5.92 -5.62 1.57
N VAL A 62 -5.28 -6.34 0.64
CA VAL A 62 -5.37 -6.03 -0.79
C VAL A 62 -6.77 -6.33 -1.33
N ALA A 63 -7.44 -7.37 -0.85
CA ALA A 63 -8.86 -7.61 -1.15
C ALA A 63 -9.73 -6.40 -0.75
N ASP A 64 -9.53 -5.82 0.44
CA ASP A 64 -10.25 -4.62 0.87
C ASP A 64 -9.95 -3.41 -0.04
N LEU A 65 -8.69 -3.25 -0.48
CA LEU A 65 -8.31 -2.18 -1.41
C LEU A 65 -9.00 -2.34 -2.77
N TYR A 66 -9.04 -3.55 -3.32
CA TYR A 66 -9.70 -3.85 -4.58
C TYR A 66 -11.22 -3.70 -4.50
N ASP A 67 -11.84 -4.05 -3.37
CA ASP A 67 -13.26 -3.82 -3.15
C ASP A 67 -13.60 -2.32 -3.13
N LEU A 68 -12.75 -1.49 -2.54
CA LEU A 68 -12.90 -0.02 -2.58
C LEU A 68 -12.68 0.53 -3.99
N ALA A 69 -11.67 0.03 -4.71
CA ALA A 69 -11.40 0.42 -6.08
C ALA A 69 -12.55 0.01 -7.02
N TYR A 70 -13.15 -1.16 -6.84
CA TYR A 70 -14.34 -1.60 -7.57
C TYR A 70 -15.54 -0.66 -7.31
N LYS A 71 -15.82 -0.34 -6.04
CA LYS A 71 -16.91 0.58 -5.66
C LYS A 71 -16.79 1.97 -6.30
N LYS A 72 -15.57 2.44 -6.57
CA LYS A 72 -15.32 3.71 -7.27
C LYS A 72 -15.97 3.75 -8.66
N TYR A 73 -15.95 2.63 -9.39
CA TYR A 73 -16.42 2.55 -10.77
C TYR A 73 -17.79 1.90 -10.92
N LYS A 74 -18.27 1.21 -9.88
CA LYS A 74 -19.59 0.57 -9.86
C LYS A 74 -20.70 1.59 -10.14
N ASP A 75 -21.66 1.21 -10.99
CA ASP A 75 -22.81 2.04 -11.40
C ASP A 75 -22.40 3.35 -12.11
N THR A 76 -21.20 3.40 -12.69
CA THR A 76 -20.74 4.49 -13.56
C THR A 76 -20.65 4.02 -15.01
N GLU A 77 -20.49 4.95 -15.95
CA GLU A 77 -20.24 4.59 -17.36
C GLU A 77 -18.91 3.84 -17.58
N PHE A 78 -18.03 3.84 -16.56
CA PHE A 78 -16.73 3.18 -16.53
C PHE A 78 -16.74 1.93 -15.64
N GLU A 79 -17.91 1.33 -15.41
CA GLU A 79 -18.02 0.14 -14.58
C GLU A 79 -17.18 -1.01 -15.13
N VAL A 80 -16.41 -1.62 -14.22
CA VAL A 80 -15.58 -2.80 -14.43
C VAL A 80 -15.79 -3.76 -13.27
N THR A 81 -15.57 -5.04 -13.53
CA THR A 81 -15.68 -6.07 -12.50
C THR A 81 -14.53 -5.97 -11.50
N ARG A 82 -14.73 -6.51 -10.30
CA ARG A 82 -13.66 -6.66 -9.30
C ARG A 82 -12.46 -7.44 -9.84
N GLU A 83 -12.72 -8.51 -10.59
CA GLU A 83 -11.66 -9.33 -11.21
C GLU A 83 -10.84 -8.55 -12.25
N GLU A 84 -11.44 -7.59 -12.94
CA GLU A 84 -10.73 -6.68 -13.84
C GLU A 84 -9.88 -5.69 -13.05
N ILE A 85 -10.40 -5.13 -11.95
CA ILE A 85 -9.64 -4.26 -11.04
C ILE A 85 -8.39 -4.98 -10.50
N GLU A 86 -8.52 -6.22 -10.08
CA GLU A 86 -7.41 -7.07 -9.61
C GLU A 86 -6.32 -7.28 -10.66
N LYS A 87 -6.68 -7.28 -11.95
CA LYS A 87 -5.72 -7.39 -13.06
C LYS A 87 -5.14 -6.04 -13.49
N MET A 88 -5.89 -4.97 -13.26
CA MET A 88 -5.50 -3.61 -13.64
C MET A 88 -4.54 -2.99 -12.65
N TYR A 89 -4.60 -3.36 -11.38
CA TYR A 89 -3.86 -2.69 -10.32
C TYR A 89 -3.04 -3.68 -9.51
N PHE A 90 -1.89 -3.23 -9.00
CA PHE A 90 -1.05 -3.98 -8.06
C PHE A 90 -0.53 -3.08 -6.95
N LEU A 91 -0.24 -3.65 -5.77
CA LEU A 91 0.32 -2.91 -4.64
C LEU A 91 1.79 -2.55 -4.93
N THR A 92 2.07 -1.26 -5.09
CA THR A 92 3.40 -0.77 -5.45
C THR A 92 4.16 -0.19 -4.25
N ALA A 93 3.46 0.40 -3.27
CA ALA A 93 4.10 1.06 -2.14
C ALA A 93 3.34 0.90 -0.81
N VAL A 94 4.12 0.75 0.26
CA VAL A 94 3.67 0.66 1.66
C VAL A 94 4.55 1.55 2.53
N ASN A 95 3.95 2.52 3.21
CA ASN A 95 4.66 3.45 4.08
C ASN A 95 4.07 3.43 5.50
N LEU A 96 4.82 2.87 6.45
CA LEU A 96 4.50 2.89 7.88
C LEU A 96 4.92 4.22 8.50
N LYS A 97 3.98 4.96 9.08
CA LYS A 97 4.24 6.26 9.70
C LYS A 97 4.87 6.15 11.08
N ALA A 98 5.38 7.29 11.55
CA ALA A 98 6.14 7.38 12.79
C ALA A 98 5.32 6.88 14.00
N ASP A 99 4.00 7.06 13.98
CA ASP A 99 3.05 6.69 15.03
C ASP A 99 2.75 5.19 15.18
N ASN A 100 3.34 4.32 14.35
CA ASN A 100 3.13 2.85 14.33
C ASN A 100 1.69 2.41 14.02
N ARG A 101 0.80 3.32 13.64
CA ARG A 101 -0.64 3.05 13.48
C ARG A 101 -1.13 3.39 12.09
N THR A 102 -0.57 4.45 11.52
CA THR A 102 -0.94 4.97 10.21
C THR A 102 -0.05 4.35 9.13
N TRP A 103 -0.68 3.92 8.05
CA TRP A 103 -0.03 3.43 6.86
C TRP A 103 -0.55 4.16 5.63
N TRP A 104 0.33 4.49 4.70
CA TRP A 104 -0.06 4.86 3.34
C TRP A 104 0.19 3.71 2.39
N LEU A 105 -0.81 3.40 1.58
CA LEU A 105 -0.78 2.30 0.63
C LEU A 105 -1.08 2.85 -0.76
N VAL A 106 -0.42 2.31 -1.78
CA VAL A 106 -0.59 2.74 -3.16
C VAL A 106 -0.79 1.54 -4.06
N LEU A 107 -1.89 1.56 -4.81
CA LEU A 107 -2.08 0.70 -5.97
C LEU A 107 -1.69 1.48 -7.23
N GLU A 108 -0.88 0.84 -8.07
CA GLU A 108 -0.44 1.34 -9.36
C GLU A 108 -1.16 0.60 -10.48
N PRO A 109 -1.64 1.29 -11.53
CA PRO A 109 -2.19 0.63 -12.70
C PRO A 109 -1.10 -0.08 -13.52
N ASP A 110 -1.42 -1.20 -14.15
CA ASP A 110 -0.61 -1.79 -15.20
C ASP A 110 -0.49 -0.83 -16.40
N PHE A 111 0.65 -0.83 -17.08
CA PHE A 111 0.90 0.03 -18.23
C PHE A 111 -0.11 -0.11 -19.37
N ASN A 112 -0.79 -1.25 -19.48
CA ASN A 112 -1.70 -1.55 -20.59
C ASN A 112 -3.17 -1.26 -20.29
N VAL A 113 -3.49 -0.64 -19.15
CA VAL A 113 -4.87 -0.27 -18.84
C VAL A 113 -5.36 0.89 -19.69
N THR A 114 -6.69 1.00 -19.84
CA THR A 114 -7.28 2.16 -20.52
C THR A 114 -6.99 3.44 -19.72
N SER A 115 -6.76 4.56 -20.40
CA SER A 115 -6.33 5.83 -19.78
C SER A 115 -7.24 6.35 -18.65
N ILE A 116 -8.52 6.01 -18.66
CA ILE A 116 -9.46 6.34 -17.58
C ILE A 116 -9.14 5.65 -16.25
N TYR A 117 -8.37 4.56 -16.28
CA TYR A 117 -7.90 3.79 -15.13
C TYR A 117 -6.42 4.05 -14.83
N ASP A 118 -5.71 4.76 -15.71
CA ASP A 118 -4.28 5.07 -15.62
C ASP A 118 -3.99 6.18 -14.60
N HIS A 119 -4.29 5.89 -13.33
CA HIS A 119 -3.93 6.72 -12.19
C HIS A 119 -3.69 5.88 -10.95
N PHE A 120 -2.81 6.37 -10.08
CA PHE A 120 -2.58 5.75 -8.78
C PHE A 120 -3.82 5.85 -7.87
N LEU A 121 -4.15 4.74 -7.22
CA LEU A 121 -5.12 4.72 -6.12
C LEU A 121 -4.34 4.77 -4.81
N ARG A 122 -4.62 5.77 -3.98
CA ARG A 122 -3.90 6.03 -2.74
C ARG A 122 -4.83 5.87 -1.56
N PHE A 123 -4.36 5.20 -0.52
CA PHE A 123 -5.15 4.86 0.65
C PHE A 123 -4.42 5.23 1.93
N THR A 124 -5.17 5.59 2.96
CA THR A 124 -4.69 5.66 4.34
C THR A 124 -5.37 4.59 5.16
N MET A 125 -4.55 3.76 5.81
CA MET A 125 -4.99 2.77 6.78
C MET A 125 -4.59 3.23 8.18
N LEU A 126 -5.53 3.26 9.12
CA LEU A 126 -5.30 3.55 10.53
C LEU A 126 -5.76 2.36 11.35
N ASP A 127 -4.91 1.85 12.24
CA ASP A 127 -5.20 0.68 13.08
C ASP A 127 -5.78 -0.50 12.26
N ARG A 128 -5.15 -0.79 11.11
CA ARG A 128 -5.51 -1.88 10.20
C ARG A 128 -6.87 -1.71 9.51
N LYS A 129 -7.44 -0.49 9.49
CA LYS A 129 -8.68 -0.17 8.77
C LYS A 129 -8.43 0.93 7.75
N ILE A 130 -8.92 0.76 6.52
CA ILE A 130 -8.87 1.81 5.51
C ILE A 130 -9.85 2.92 5.91
N ILE A 131 -9.34 4.13 6.13
CA ILE A 131 -10.13 5.29 6.60
C ILE A 131 -10.26 6.39 5.54
N TRP A 132 -9.44 6.34 4.50
CA TRP A 132 -9.42 7.36 3.46
C TRP A 132 -8.84 6.80 2.16
N ALA A 133 -9.33 7.30 1.03
CA ALA A 133 -8.71 7.12 -0.29
C ALA A 133 -8.71 8.44 -1.08
N ASN A 134 -7.94 8.51 -2.16
CA ASN A 134 -7.96 9.66 -3.09
C ASN A 134 -9.20 9.72 -4.00
N PHE A 135 -10.27 9.05 -3.60
CA PHE A 135 -11.60 9.05 -4.17
C PHE A 135 -12.61 8.86 -3.03
N ASP A 136 -13.88 9.16 -3.28
CA ASP A 136 -14.90 8.99 -2.25
C ASP A 136 -15.09 7.50 -1.96
N ILE A 137 -14.86 7.10 -0.70
CA ILE A 137 -15.08 5.72 -0.23
C ILE A 137 -16.50 5.51 0.29
N ASN A 138 -17.27 6.58 0.47
CA ASN A 138 -18.64 6.57 0.96
C ASN A 138 -19.67 6.69 -0.17
N THR A 139 -19.25 6.77 -1.43
CA THR A 139 -20.16 6.62 -2.57
C THR A 139 -20.71 5.19 -2.56
N THR A 140 -21.85 5.03 -1.93
CA THR A 140 -22.86 4.10 -2.42
C THR A 140 -23.41 4.71 -3.70
N ALA A 141 -23.40 3.93 -4.78
CA ALA A 141 -24.24 4.26 -5.92
C ALA A 141 -25.71 4.43 -5.50
#